data_AF-A0A847YBH4-F1
#
_entry.id   AF-A0A847YBH4-F1
#
_cell.length_a   1.000
_cell.length_b   1.000
_cell.length_c   1.000
_cell.angle_alpha   90.00
_cell.angle_beta   90.00
_cell.angle_gamma   90.00
#
_symmetry.space_group_name_H-M   'P 1'
#
loop_
_entity.id
_entity.type
_entity.pdbx_description
1 polymer ?
#
loop_
_entity_poly.entity_id
_entity_poly.type
_entity_poly.pdbx_seq_one_letter_code
_entity_poly.pdbx_strand_id
1 'polypeptide(L)'
;MTRINTNVSSLTAQKTLARSQAQLQEALTRLSTGLRINSGKDDPAGLIASEALRSDITSIQKAITNSQRANQMIATADSALGQVSSLLNDIRGLVSEAANKGAMSAEQIQANQLQIDSSLEAIDRIAQVTQFQGRRLLDGSLDFVTQGLDPNLVKDLQIDQANFGANNEIGVNVTVVRQASRGQLKYGFGAVANNVVLEIGGKQGFEAFSFAAGSKVEDMARAINLVADATGVVAEVQQEATQGALTTSSFGLDNDVVITANQAGQAAGDIRVKYVKSASSATTATYTAATGTQPALLEVQLGTRQWAAASGEVNPAGTNNAISLSANIEGEEFNGVKLTVTNSGGAITLGYDHTTKVLNIGINDGVTTANDLVNAINNDAAISALFTAAHVGESDGSGTLTAADPGWADFTTSGGVTGGEVIATANDVVAAINASPAAAVVTASLAAGNNGYGTVGEFQEYAYYGTAEAN
;
A
#
# COMPACT_ATOMS: atom_id res chain seq x y z
N MET A 1 -82.17 55.83 29.71
CA MET A 1 -82.00 54.92 30.85
C MET A 1 -80.57 55.02 31.39
N THR A 2 -80.36 55.89 32.37
CA THR A 2 -79.16 55.89 33.23
C THR A 2 -79.30 54.74 34.23
N ARG A 3 -78.52 53.68 34.06
CA ARG A 3 -78.50 52.56 35.03
C ARG A 3 -77.69 53.00 36.25
N ILE A 4 -78.35 53.19 37.40
CA ILE A 4 -77.72 53.60 38.67
C ILE A 4 -76.87 52.47 39.28
N ASN A 5 -77.19 51.20 39.01
CA ASN A 5 -76.46 50.04 39.54
C ASN A 5 -75.09 49.78 38.87
N THR A 6 -74.72 50.50 37.81
CA THR A 6 -73.42 50.32 37.15
C THR A 6 -72.82 51.67 36.79
N ASN A 7 -71.91 52.18 37.61
CA ASN A 7 -71.23 53.45 37.38
C ASN A 7 -70.06 53.28 36.40
N VAL A 8 -70.33 53.51 35.13
CA VAL A 8 -69.36 53.33 34.03
C VAL A 8 -68.16 54.27 34.15
N SER A 9 -68.34 55.51 34.64
CA SER A 9 -67.24 56.46 34.82
C SER A 9 -66.26 56.02 35.91
N SER A 10 -66.77 55.50 37.03
CA SER A 10 -65.93 54.93 38.11
C SER A 10 -65.17 53.67 37.63
N LEU A 11 -65.84 52.77 36.90
CA LEU A 11 -65.20 51.59 36.31
C LEU A 11 -64.10 51.98 35.31
N THR A 12 -64.32 53.03 34.52
CA THR A 12 -63.31 53.55 33.58
C THR A 12 -62.11 54.15 34.32
N ALA A 13 -62.34 54.93 35.39
CA ALA A 13 -61.27 55.47 36.22
C ALA A 13 -60.45 54.37 36.91
N GLN A 14 -61.10 53.33 37.44
CA GLN A 14 -60.42 52.17 38.03
C GLN A 14 -59.60 51.39 36.99
N LYS A 15 -60.12 51.22 35.77
CA LYS A 15 -59.37 50.59 34.66
C LYS A 15 -58.13 51.39 34.26
N THR A 16 -58.22 52.72 34.22
CA THR A 16 -57.07 53.60 33.95
C THR A 16 -56.05 53.54 35.08
N LEU A 17 -56.49 53.59 36.34
CA LEU A 17 -55.60 53.47 37.51
C LEU A 17 -54.86 52.13 37.51
N ALA A 18 -55.54 51.02 37.21
CA ALA A 18 -54.93 49.70 37.10
C ALA A 18 -53.84 49.67 36.01
N ARG A 19 -54.07 50.35 34.87
CA ARG A 19 -53.06 50.50 33.80
C ARG A 19 -51.84 51.31 34.27
N SER A 20 -52.05 52.43 34.96
CA SER A 20 -50.96 53.26 35.50
C SER A 20 -50.14 52.51 36.55
N GLN A 21 -50.79 51.75 37.44
CA GLN A 21 -50.09 50.91 38.42
C GLN A 21 -49.25 49.81 37.74
N ALA A 22 -49.77 49.17 36.68
CA ALA A 22 -49.02 48.18 35.93
C ALA A 22 -47.78 48.78 35.25
N GLN A 23 -47.89 49.98 34.66
CA GLN A 23 -46.75 50.69 34.06
C GLN A 23 -45.71 51.11 35.11
N LEU A 24 -46.15 51.57 36.29
CA LEU A 24 -45.25 51.88 37.40
C LEU A 24 -44.50 50.64 37.87
N GLN A 25 -45.20 49.51 38.03
CA GLN A 25 -44.58 48.25 38.44
C GLN A 25 -43.53 47.77 37.43
N GLU A 26 -43.79 47.94 36.12
CA GLU A 26 -42.82 47.62 35.07
C GLU A 26 -41.59 48.54 35.12
N ALA A 27 -41.78 49.84 35.31
CA ALA A 27 -40.69 50.80 35.47
C ALA A 27 -39.84 50.51 36.71
N LEU A 28 -40.46 50.17 37.84
CA LEU A 28 -39.76 49.75 39.06
C LEU A 28 -38.97 48.45 38.84
N THR A 29 -39.53 47.50 38.09
CA THR A 29 -38.84 46.24 37.76
C THR A 29 -37.59 46.52 36.92
N ARG A 30 -37.72 47.32 35.86
CA ARG A 30 -36.59 47.74 35.01
C ARG A 30 -35.54 48.53 35.78
N LEU A 31 -35.96 49.39 36.71
CA LEU A 31 -35.03 50.13 37.56
C LEU A 31 -34.28 49.21 38.52
N SER A 32 -34.96 48.22 39.11
CA SER A 32 -34.37 47.27 40.05
C SER A 32 -33.39 46.29 39.39
N THR A 33 -33.66 45.87 38.16
CA THR A 33 -32.78 44.93 37.43
C THR A 33 -31.71 45.65 36.62
N GLY A 34 -31.92 46.94 36.30
CA GLY A 34 -31.09 47.69 35.35
C GLY A 34 -31.27 47.24 33.90
N LEU A 35 -32.19 46.30 33.62
CA LEU A 35 -32.42 45.74 32.29
C LEU A 35 -33.70 46.31 31.69
N ARG A 36 -33.61 46.76 30.44
CA ARG A 36 -34.77 47.24 29.67
C ARG A 36 -35.76 46.10 29.36
N ILE A 37 -35.24 44.89 29.10
CA ILE A 37 -36.02 43.68 28.79
C ILE A 37 -35.87 42.74 29.99
N ASN A 38 -36.97 42.47 30.70
CA ASN A 38 -36.94 41.62 31.90
C ASN A 38 -37.63 40.28 31.69
N SER A 39 -38.57 40.23 30.74
CA SER A 39 -39.33 39.03 30.44
C SER A 39 -39.56 38.89 28.94
N GLY A 40 -39.72 37.66 28.46
CA GLY A 40 -39.92 37.37 27.02
C GLY A 40 -41.20 37.96 26.43
N LYS A 41 -42.13 38.45 27.27
CA LYS A 41 -43.32 39.20 26.82
C LYS A 41 -43.01 40.66 26.43
N ASP A 42 -41.92 41.24 26.92
CA ASP A 42 -41.60 42.66 26.73
C ASP A 42 -40.95 42.89 25.36
N ASP A 43 -40.03 42.00 24.96
CA ASP A 43 -39.39 41.97 23.64
C ASP A 43 -38.78 40.56 23.42
N PRO A 44 -39.50 39.62 22.77
CA PRO A 44 -39.04 38.26 22.60
C PRO A 44 -37.77 38.18 21.74
N ALA A 45 -37.71 38.97 20.65
CA ALA A 45 -36.58 38.97 19.74
C ALA A 45 -35.34 39.61 20.39
N GLY A 46 -35.52 40.72 21.10
CA GLY A 46 -34.46 41.37 21.87
C GLY A 46 -33.93 40.48 23.00
N LEU A 47 -34.80 39.74 23.69
CA LEU A 47 -34.38 38.77 24.71
C LEU A 47 -33.54 37.65 24.10
N ILE A 48 -33.99 37.04 23.00
CA ILE A 48 -33.25 35.97 22.30
C ILE A 48 -31.86 36.47 21.88
N ALA A 49 -31.78 37.64 21.25
CA ALA A 49 -30.51 38.22 20.83
C ALA A 49 -29.59 38.51 22.04
N SER A 50 -30.15 39.02 23.14
CA SER A 50 -29.38 39.32 24.35
C SER A 50 -28.82 38.07 25.04
N GLU A 51 -29.60 36.97 25.09
CA GLU A 51 -29.15 35.70 25.66
C GLU A 51 -28.13 35.00 24.75
N ALA A 52 -28.28 35.11 23.42
CA ALA A 52 -27.27 34.65 22.47
C ALA A 52 -25.93 35.39 22.70
N LEU A 53 -25.94 36.72 22.77
CA LEU A 53 -24.74 37.51 23.05
C LEU A 53 -24.15 37.19 24.44
N ARG A 54 -24.98 36.94 25.45
CA ARG A 54 -24.52 36.54 26.78
C ARG A 54 -23.84 35.17 26.78
N SER A 55 -24.39 34.23 26.01
CA SER A 55 -23.78 32.93 25.75
C SER A 55 -22.42 33.10 25.06
N ASP A 56 -22.36 33.91 24.00
CA ASP A 56 -21.12 34.19 23.26
C ASP A 56 -20.06 34.84 24.15
N ILE A 57 -20.43 35.83 24.97
CA ILE A 57 -19.50 36.46 25.93
C ILE A 57 -18.93 35.42 26.88
N THR A 58 -19.78 34.54 27.42
CA THR A 58 -19.34 33.47 28.34
C THR A 58 -18.40 32.49 27.63
N SER A 59 -18.73 32.12 26.39
CA SER A 59 -17.90 31.27 25.53
C SER A 59 -16.54 31.90 25.24
N ILE A 60 -16.50 33.17 24.83
CA ILE A 60 -15.27 33.93 24.57
C ILE A 60 -14.42 34.06 25.83
N GLN A 61 -15.02 34.32 26.99
CA GLN A 61 -14.27 34.38 28.26
C GLN A 61 -13.61 33.03 28.60
N LYS A 62 -14.29 31.91 28.32
CA LYS A 62 -13.69 30.57 28.46
C LYS A 62 -12.61 30.34 27.40
N ALA A 63 -12.81 30.76 26.16
CA ALA A 63 -11.81 30.68 25.11
C ALA A 63 -10.53 31.45 25.48
N ILE A 64 -10.65 32.68 26.01
CA ILE A 64 -9.52 33.49 26.47
C ILE A 64 -8.73 32.76 27.56
N THR A 65 -9.42 32.21 28.57
CA THR A 65 -8.73 31.49 29.65
C THR A 65 -8.08 30.19 29.16
N ASN A 66 -8.71 29.50 28.18
CA ASN A 66 -8.10 28.35 27.51
C ASN A 66 -6.85 28.73 26.70
N SER A 67 -6.88 29.84 25.94
CA SER A 67 -5.73 30.36 25.20
C SER A 67 -4.58 30.76 26.13
N GLN A 68 -4.89 31.36 27.28
CA GLN A 68 -3.86 31.68 28.29
C GLN A 68 -3.18 30.42 28.83
N ARG A 69 -3.94 29.34 29.09
CA ARG A 69 -3.37 28.05 29.51
C ARG A 69 -2.55 27.41 28.40
N ALA A 70 -2.99 27.50 27.15
CA ALA A 70 -2.22 27.02 26.00
C ALA A 70 -0.88 27.78 25.89
N ASN A 71 -0.89 29.10 26.09
CA ASN A 71 0.34 29.90 26.10
C ASN A 71 1.30 29.46 27.22
N GLN A 72 0.81 29.24 28.44
CA GLN A 72 1.63 28.72 29.55
C GLN A 72 2.24 27.35 29.24
N MET A 73 1.46 26.46 28.60
CA MET A 73 1.94 25.15 28.16
C MET A 73 3.05 25.29 27.10
N ILE A 74 2.85 26.13 26.09
CA ILE A 74 3.83 26.40 25.03
C ILE A 74 5.11 27.01 25.62
N ALA A 75 5.00 28.00 26.51
CA ALA A 75 6.17 28.62 27.15
C ALA A 75 7.00 27.62 27.97
N THR A 76 6.33 26.65 28.60
CA THR A 76 7.00 25.55 29.32
C THR A 76 7.75 24.64 28.35
N ALA A 77 7.12 24.26 27.24
CA ALA A 77 7.75 23.46 26.20
C ALA A 77 8.93 24.19 25.54
N ASP A 78 8.76 25.47 25.21
CA ASP A 78 9.78 26.32 24.58
C ASP A 78 11.03 26.46 25.47
N SER A 79 10.82 26.69 26.77
CA SER A 79 11.93 26.75 27.74
C SER A 79 12.74 25.44 27.79
N ALA A 80 12.05 24.29 27.74
CA ALA A 80 12.71 22.99 27.72
C ALA A 80 13.42 22.73 26.39
N LEU A 81 12.83 23.12 25.25
CA LEU A 81 13.47 23.04 23.92
C LEU A 81 14.71 23.94 23.82
N GLY A 82 14.72 25.09 24.51
CA GLY A 82 15.91 25.92 24.64
C GLY A 82 17.09 25.18 25.29
N GLN A 83 16.83 24.37 26.31
CA GLN A 83 17.87 23.52 26.94
C GLN A 83 18.37 22.43 25.99
N VAL A 84 17.45 21.76 25.29
CA VAL A 84 17.79 20.75 24.27
C VAL A 84 18.65 21.38 23.16
N SER A 85 18.30 22.59 22.70
CA SER A 85 19.08 23.30 21.69
C SER A 85 20.50 23.63 22.16
N SER A 86 20.70 23.96 23.43
CA SER A 86 22.04 24.20 23.99
C SER A 86 22.87 22.92 23.95
N LEU A 87 22.32 21.80 24.44
CA LEU A 87 22.98 20.50 24.46
C LEU A 87 23.36 20.01 23.05
N LEU A 88 22.49 20.23 22.06
CA LEU A 88 22.78 19.90 20.66
C LEU A 88 23.92 20.75 20.06
N ASN A 89 24.03 22.01 20.44
CA ASN A 89 25.15 22.86 20.03
C ASN A 89 26.46 22.39 20.68
N ASP A 90 26.43 21.95 21.94
CA ASP A 90 27.59 21.38 22.62
C ASP A 90 28.04 20.07 21.94
N ILE A 91 27.11 19.17 21.62
CA ILE A 91 27.39 17.95 20.84
C ILE A 91 28.03 18.29 19.49
N ARG A 92 27.50 19.28 18.76
CA ARG A 92 28.07 19.73 17.49
C ARG A 92 29.51 20.22 17.65
N GLY A 93 29.81 20.94 18.73
CA GLY A 93 31.17 21.38 19.07
C GLY A 93 32.12 20.20 19.28
N LEU A 94 31.72 19.24 20.12
CA LEU A 94 32.51 18.04 20.43
C LEU A 94 32.77 17.17 19.21
N VAL A 95 31.79 17.01 18.32
CA VAL A 95 31.95 16.27 17.05
C VAL A 95 32.93 16.98 16.11
N SER A 96 32.83 18.30 16.00
CA SER A 96 33.75 19.11 15.20
C SER A 96 35.19 19.04 15.73
N GLU A 97 35.35 19.03 17.06
CA GLU A 97 36.65 18.86 17.71
C GLU A 97 37.23 17.46 17.44
N ALA A 98 36.44 16.40 17.63
CA ALA A 98 36.83 15.01 17.40
C ALA A 98 37.16 14.71 15.92
N ALA A 99 36.61 15.48 14.98
CA ALA A 99 36.93 15.35 13.55
C ALA A 99 38.38 15.76 13.20
N ASN A 100 39.06 16.54 14.05
CA ASN A 100 40.44 16.96 13.86
C ASN A 100 41.45 15.87 14.28
N LYS A 101 41.46 14.75 13.56
CA LYS A 101 42.32 13.58 13.82
C LYS A 101 43.83 13.86 13.84
N GLY A 102 44.28 14.98 13.29
CA GLY A 102 45.69 15.39 13.30
C GLY A 102 46.15 16.07 14.60
N ALA A 103 45.21 16.51 15.44
CA ALA A 103 45.50 17.29 16.65
C ALA A 103 44.99 16.64 17.95
N MET A 104 44.16 15.60 17.86
CA MET A 104 43.61 14.87 19.02
C MET A 104 44.15 13.45 19.13
N SER A 105 44.37 12.98 20.36
CA SER A 105 44.66 11.58 20.65
C SER A 105 43.38 10.73 20.65
N ALA A 106 43.53 9.41 20.56
CA ALA A 106 42.40 8.48 20.61
C ALA A 106 41.65 8.54 21.95
N GLU A 107 42.36 8.75 23.06
CA GLU A 107 41.77 8.89 24.39
C GLU A 107 40.94 10.15 24.53
N GLN A 108 41.37 11.26 23.90
CA GLN A 108 40.61 12.51 23.89
C GLN A 108 39.33 12.39 23.06
N ILE A 109 39.40 11.71 21.91
CA ILE A 109 38.21 11.40 21.09
C ILE A 109 37.22 10.55 21.88
N GLN A 110 37.71 9.55 22.63
CA GLN A 110 36.86 8.72 23.47
C GLN A 110 36.22 9.49 24.64
N ALA A 111 36.95 10.45 25.24
CA ALA A 111 36.39 11.32 26.26
C ALA A 111 35.28 12.25 25.70
N ASN A 112 35.48 12.78 24.50
CA ASN A 112 34.45 13.58 23.81
C ASN A 112 33.21 12.74 23.50
N GLN A 113 33.37 11.47 23.11
CA GLN A 113 32.24 10.56 22.91
C GLN A 113 31.43 10.37 24.20
N LEU A 114 32.10 10.17 25.35
CA LEU A 114 31.40 10.03 26.63
C LEU A 114 30.59 11.28 27.01
N GLN A 115 31.10 12.47 26.68
CA GLN A 115 30.36 13.72 26.88
C GLN A 115 29.16 13.83 25.94
N ILE A 116 29.30 13.41 24.68
CA ILE A 116 28.18 13.35 23.73
C ILE A 116 27.08 12.42 24.27
N ASP A 117 27.45 11.22 24.74
CA ASP A 117 26.51 10.25 25.28
C ASP A 117 25.75 10.81 26.49
N SER A 118 26.46 11.48 27.41
CA SER A 118 25.85 12.15 28.58
C SER A 118 24.89 13.28 28.16
N SER A 119 25.25 14.08 27.16
CA SER A 119 24.36 15.12 26.62
C SER A 119 23.11 14.53 25.96
N LEU A 120 23.22 13.39 25.26
CA LEU A 120 22.08 12.69 24.69
C LEU A 120 21.15 12.15 25.80
N GLU A 121 21.69 11.52 26.84
CA GLU A 121 20.90 11.08 28.00
C GLU A 121 20.19 12.24 28.70
N ALA A 122 20.81 13.42 28.76
CA ALA A 122 20.21 14.62 29.32
C ALA A 122 19.05 15.12 28.44
N ILE A 123 19.18 15.09 27.11
CA ILE A 123 18.12 15.42 26.16
C ILE A 123 16.91 14.48 26.36
N ASP A 124 17.15 13.17 26.41
CA ASP A 124 16.09 12.17 26.61
C ASP A 124 15.34 12.39 27.93
N ARG A 125 16.08 12.71 28.99
CA ARG A 125 15.49 13.03 30.30
C ARG A 125 14.65 14.30 30.27
N ILE A 126 15.11 15.35 29.60
CA ILE A 126 14.34 16.59 29.43
C ILE A 126 13.04 16.27 28.69
N ALA A 127 13.08 15.47 27.63
CA ALA A 127 11.90 15.06 26.89
C ALA A 127 10.89 14.29 27.77
N GLN A 128 11.37 13.36 28.60
CA GLN A 128 10.52 12.50 29.45
C GLN A 128 9.94 13.19 30.69
N VAL A 129 10.62 14.21 31.23
CA VAL A 129 10.24 14.89 32.48
C VAL A 129 9.47 16.19 32.23
N THR A 130 9.60 16.81 31.05
CA THR A 130 8.89 18.06 30.74
C THR A 130 7.38 17.82 30.66
N GLN A 131 6.65 18.34 31.63
CA GLN A 131 5.21 18.15 31.78
C GLN A 131 4.48 19.43 32.17
N PHE A 132 3.24 19.58 31.70
CA PHE A 132 2.31 20.62 32.13
C PHE A 132 1.03 19.96 32.65
N GLN A 133 0.65 20.25 33.89
CA GLN A 133 -0.54 19.68 34.53
C GLN A 133 -0.60 18.14 34.44
N GLY A 134 0.54 17.47 34.58
CA GLY A 134 0.67 16.01 34.54
C GLY A 134 0.67 15.38 33.14
N ARG A 135 0.64 16.19 32.07
CA ARG A 135 0.80 15.71 30.69
C ARG A 135 2.20 16.02 30.20
N ARG A 136 2.89 15.01 29.66
CA ARG A 136 4.19 15.17 29.01
C ARG A 136 4.04 15.96 27.72
N LEU A 137 4.99 16.83 27.43
CA LEU A 137 4.91 17.75 26.29
C LEU A 137 5.83 17.37 25.13
N LEU A 138 6.96 16.71 25.41
CA LEU A 138 8.05 16.51 24.46
C LEU A 138 8.36 15.03 24.19
N ASP A 139 7.54 14.10 24.68
CA ASP A 139 7.65 12.66 24.39
C ASP A 139 6.86 12.26 23.12
N GLY A 140 6.23 13.25 22.49
CA GLY A 140 5.39 13.09 21.31
C GLY A 140 4.10 12.28 21.53
N SER A 141 3.71 12.01 22.78
CA SER A 141 2.40 11.42 23.12
C SER A 141 1.21 12.35 22.83
N LEU A 142 1.49 13.64 22.64
CA LEU A 142 0.51 14.65 22.23
C LEU A 142 0.34 14.75 20.71
N ASP A 143 0.90 13.81 19.95
CA ASP A 143 0.71 13.76 18.50
C ASP A 143 -0.73 13.39 18.13
N PHE A 144 -1.15 13.78 16.93
CA PHE A 144 -2.51 13.56 16.44
C PHE A 144 -2.73 12.10 16.04
N VAL A 145 -3.38 11.32 16.90
CA VAL A 145 -3.85 9.97 16.55
C VAL A 145 -5.22 10.07 15.87
N THR A 146 -5.25 10.06 14.54
CA THR A 146 -6.51 9.99 13.78
C THR A 146 -6.87 8.54 13.47
N GLN A 147 -7.80 7.97 14.24
CA GLN A 147 -8.40 6.67 13.91
C GLN A 147 -9.93 6.81 13.88
N GLY A 148 -10.56 6.32 12.81
CA GLY A 148 -12.02 6.22 12.70
C GLY A 148 -12.78 7.53 12.43
N LEU A 149 -12.14 8.55 11.85
CA LEU A 149 -12.80 9.81 11.49
C LEU A 149 -13.38 9.76 10.06
N ASP A 150 -14.63 10.20 9.91
CA ASP A 150 -15.27 10.41 8.60
C ASP A 150 -14.60 11.59 7.88
N PRO A 151 -13.95 11.38 6.73
CA PRO A 151 -13.23 12.42 5.98
C PRO A 151 -14.12 13.60 5.56
N ASN A 152 -15.44 13.43 5.53
CA ASN A 152 -16.38 14.47 5.11
C ASN A 152 -16.65 15.53 6.20
N LEU A 153 -16.28 15.25 7.46
CA LEU A 153 -16.51 16.15 8.59
C LEU A 153 -15.29 17.00 8.94
N VAL A 154 -14.13 16.72 8.34
CA VAL A 154 -12.86 17.40 8.66
C VAL A 154 -12.29 18.05 7.39
N LYS A 155 -12.63 19.34 7.18
CA LYS A 155 -12.20 20.08 5.97
C LYS A 155 -10.77 20.63 6.02
N ASP A 156 -10.21 20.84 7.21
CA ASP A 156 -8.97 21.61 7.41
C ASP A 156 -7.92 20.86 8.25
N LEU A 157 -7.82 19.52 8.13
CA LEU A 157 -6.74 18.78 8.80
C LEU A 157 -5.51 18.70 7.89
N GLN A 158 -4.47 19.42 8.25
CA GLN A 158 -3.14 19.31 7.67
C GLN A 158 -2.20 18.68 8.71
N ILE A 159 -1.69 17.48 8.43
CA ILE A 159 -0.71 16.80 9.29
C ILE A 159 0.69 17.15 8.75
N ASP A 160 1.36 18.11 9.39
CA ASP A 160 2.68 18.58 8.97
C ASP A 160 3.84 17.76 9.59
N GLN A 161 3.56 16.90 10.56
CA GLN A 161 4.54 16.03 11.20
C GLN A 161 3.89 14.75 11.74
N ALA A 162 4.58 13.61 11.61
CA ALA A 162 4.21 12.34 12.22
C ALA A 162 5.26 11.96 13.28
N ASN A 163 4.81 11.64 14.50
CA ASN A 163 5.63 11.06 15.56
C ASN A 163 5.45 9.54 15.60
N PHE A 164 6.57 8.82 15.64
CA PHE A 164 6.57 7.35 15.55
C PHE A 164 6.66 6.67 16.93
N GLY A 165 6.47 7.43 18.01
CA GLY A 165 6.41 6.92 19.39
C GLY A 165 7.76 6.39 19.87
N ALA A 166 7.75 5.23 20.56
CA ALA A 166 8.94 4.58 21.13
C ALA A 166 9.76 3.76 20.11
N ASN A 167 9.46 3.87 18.82
CA ASN A 167 10.21 3.17 17.79
C ASN A 167 11.47 3.98 17.46
N ASN A 168 12.64 3.51 17.89
CA ASN A 168 13.93 4.11 17.56
C ASN A 168 14.21 4.14 16.04
N GLU A 169 13.46 3.35 15.26
CA GLU A 169 13.51 3.32 13.82
C GLU A 169 12.08 3.19 13.26
N ILE A 170 11.81 3.96 12.22
CA ILE A 170 10.74 3.65 11.27
C ILE A 170 11.41 2.80 10.22
N GLY A 171 10.81 1.67 9.88
CA GLY A 171 11.10 1.02 8.61
C GLY A 171 10.65 1.95 7.47
N VAL A 172 11.41 3.00 7.20
CA VAL A 172 11.33 3.69 5.92
C VAL A 172 11.87 2.67 4.93
N ASN A 173 10.95 1.99 4.24
CA ASN A 173 11.29 1.38 2.98
C ASN A 173 11.63 2.55 2.05
N VAL A 174 12.88 3.03 2.14
CA VAL A 174 13.52 3.73 1.04
C VAL A 174 13.60 2.67 -0.03
N THR A 175 12.51 2.55 -0.79
CA THR A 175 12.54 1.86 -2.06
C THR A 175 13.40 2.76 -2.91
N VAL A 176 14.70 2.53 -2.86
CA VAL A 176 15.61 3.12 -3.81
C VAL A 176 15.14 2.55 -5.13
N VAL A 177 14.28 3.31 -5.83
CA VAL A 177 13.65 2.86 -7.09
C VAL A 177 14.73 2.44 -8.10
N ARG A 178 15.96 2.92 -7.89
CA ARG A 178 17.22 2.38 -8.40
C ARG A 178 18.38 2.69 -7.47
N GLN A 179 18.95 1.69 -6.79
CA GLN A 179 20.33 1.83 -6.31
C GLN A 179 21.24 2.04 -7.53
N ALA A 180 22.19 2.98 -7.43
CA ALA A 180 23.21 3.14 -8.46
C ALA A 180 24.11 1.90 -8.44
N SER A 181 23.83 1.00 -9.36
CA SER A 181 24.64 -0.18 -9.60
C SER A 181 25.94 0.19 -10.29
N ARG A 182 27.05 -0.29 -9.72
CA ARG A 182 28.36 -0.13 -10.33
C ARG A 182 28.46 -1.11 -11.50
N GLY A 183 28.56 -0.60 -12.72
CA GLY A 183 28.99 -1.40 -13.86
C GLY A 183 30.40 -1.92 -13.59
N GLN A 184 30.59 -3.23 -13.66
CA GLN A 184 31.89 -3.87 -13.44
C GLN A 184 32.30 -4.64 -14.69
N LEU A 185 33.46 -4.30 -15.25
CA LEU A 185 34.14 -5.07 -16.29
C LEU A 185 35.29 -5.84 -15.64
N LYS A 186 35.15 -7.16 -15.50
CA LYS A 186 36.21 -8.01 -14.93
C LYS A 186 37.11 -8.57 -16.03
N TYR A 187 38.28 -7.96 -16.22
CA TYR A 187 39.32 -8.50 -17.10
C TYR A 187 40.27 -9.39 -16.30
N GLY A 188 40.33 -10.68 -16.64
CA GLY A 188 41.05 -11.67 -15.83
C GLY A 188 42.33 -12.21 -16.46
N PHE A 189 43.00 -11.40 -17.28
CA PHE A 189 44.32 -11.68 -17.81
C PHE A 189 45.31 -10.59 -17.35
N GLY A 190 46.60 -10.93 -17.21
CA GLY A 190 47.61 -9.98 -16.70
C GLY A 190 47.98 -8.84 -17.67
N ALA A 191 47.71 -9.00 -18.97
CA ALA A 191 47.92 -7.97 -19.98
C ALA A 191 46.96 -8.16 -21.16
N VAL A 192 46.70 -7.09 -21.91
CA VAL A 192 45.81 -7.11 -23.07
C VAL A 192 46.45 -7.90 -24.22
N ALA A 193 45.78 -8.95 -24.71
CA ALA A 193 46.33 -9.83 -25.74
C ALA A 193 46.44 -9.20 -27.14
N ASN A 194 45.56 -8.24 -27.45
CA ASN A 194 45.50 -7.51 -28.72
C ASN A 194 45.29 -6.01 -28.44
N ASN A 195 45.37 -5.16 -29.47
CA ASN A 195 44.97 -3.77 -29.31
C ASN A 195 43.47 -3.72 -29.01
N VAL A 196 43.08 -3.00 -27.95
CA VAL A 196 41.69 -2.89 -27.52
C VAL A 196 41.36 -1.42 -27.28
N VAL A 197 40.19 -1.00 -27.76
CA VAL A 197 39.58 0.27 -27.36
C VAL A 197 38.47 -0.05 -26.35
N LEU A 198 38.59 0.51 -25.16
CA LEU A 198 37.66 0.37 -24.03
C LEU A 198 36.90 1.68 -23.87
N GLU A 199 35.62 1.69 -24.22
CA GLU A 199 34.73 2.81 -23.89
C GLU A 199 34.14 2.60 -22.49
N ILE A 200 34.38 3.57 -21.59
CA ILE A 200 34.00 3.49 -20.19
C ILE A 200 33.05 4.64 -19.89
N GLY A 201 31.81 4.28 -19.55
CA GLY A 201 30.74 5.21 -19.20
C GLY A 201 30.31 5.09 -17.76
N GLY A 202 30.21 6.22 -17.06
CA GLY A 202 29.61 6.30 -15.73
C GLY A 202 28.55 7.40 -15.64
N LYS A 203 28.16 7.76 -14.41
CA LYS A 203 27.08 8.74 -14.18
C LYS A 203 27.38 10.13 -14.76
N GLN A 204 28.66 10.46 -14.95
CA GLN A 204 29.10 11.81 -15.31
C GLN A 204 29.56 11.97 -16.77
N GLY A 205 29.78 10.86 -17.50
CA GLY A 205 30.23 10.92 -18.90
C GLY A 205 30.77 9.58 -19.41
N PHE A 206 31.24 9.58 -20.67
CA PHE A 206 31.86 8.45 -21.37
C PHE A 206 33.24 8.86 -21.87
N GLU A 207 34.23 7.98 -21.77
CA GLU A 207 35.58 8.19 -22.30
C GLU A 207 36.08 6.91 -22.97
N ALA A 208 36.77 7.03 -24.10
CA ALA A 208 37.35 5.90 -24.83
C ALA A 208 38.86 5.80 -24.59
N PHE A 209 39.30 4.68 -24.04
CA PHE A 209 40.71 4.38 -23.78
C PHE A 209 41.24 3.37 -24.81
N SER A 210 42.31 3.72 -25.52
CA SER A 210 43.02 2.78 -26.40
C SER A 210 44.21 2.16 -25.68
N PHE A 211 44.22 0.84 -25.54
CA PHE A 211 45.35 0.08 -24.99
C PHE A 211 45.98 -0.78 -26.08
N ALA A 212 47.32 -0.76 -26.14
CA ALA A 212 48.07 -1.59 -27.06
C ALA A 212 48.20 -3.03 -26.52
N ALA A 213 48.43 -3.99 -27.41
CA ALA A 213 48.77 -5.35 -27.00
C ALA A 213 49.99 -5.35 -26.05
N GLY A 214 49.87 -6.01 -24.90
CA GLY A 214 50.88 -6.06 -23.85
C GLY A 214 50.75 -5.00 -22.75
N SER A 215 49.79 -4.06 -22.83
CA SER A 215 49.49 -3.15 -21.72
C SER A 215 49.06 -3.93 -20.47
N LYS A 216 49.66 -3.63 -19.32
CA LYS A 216 49.36 -4.30 -18.05
C LYS A 216 48.07 -3.76 -17.43
N VAL A 217 47.36 -4.60 -16.69
CA VAL A 217 46.12 -4.23 -16.00
C VAL A 217 46.31 -3.11 -14.98
N GLU A 218 47.50 -2.96 -14.40
CA GLU A 218 47.80 -1.84 -13.49
C GLU A 218 47.92 -0.49 -14.23
N ASP A 219 48.44 -0.49 -15.46
CA ASP A 219 48.53 0.71 -16.29
C ASP A 219 47.13 1.11 -16.78
N MET A 220 46.28 0.12 -17.08
CA MET A 220 44.87 0.34 -17.43
C MET A 220 44.09 0.92 -16.25
N ALA A 221 44.20 0.35 -15.05
CA ALA A 221 43.50 0.85 -13.87
C ALA A 221 43.93 2.29 -13.52
N ARG A 222 45.23 2.62 -13.68
CA ARG A 222 45.73 3.99 -13.50
C ARG A 222 45.15 4.96 -14.54
N ALA A 223 45.08 4.57 -15.81
CA ALA A 223 44.50 5.42 -16.86
C ALA A 223 43.01 5.71 -16.61
N ILE A 224 42.26 4.71 -16.13
CA ILE A 224 40.82 4.85 -15.82
C ILE A 224 40.61 5.74 -14.60
N ASN A 225 41.38 5.53 -13.52
CA ASN A 225 41.29 6.33 -12.30
C ASN A 225 41.71 7.80 -12.49
N LEU A 226 42.52 8.10 -13.52
CA LEU A 226 42.93 9.47 -13.84
C LEU A 226 41.75 10.35 -14.31
N VAL A 227 40.73 9.73 -14.92
CA VAL A 227 39.54 10.41 -15.47
C VAL A 227 38.28 10.07 -14.65
N ALA A 228 38.48 9.61 -13.40
CA ALA A 228 37.40 9.17 -12.51
C ALA A 228 36.50 10.33 -12.07
N ASP A 229 37.01 11.55 -12.04
CA ASP A 229 36.26 12.78 -11.73
C ASP A 229 35.25 13.12 -12.84
N ALA A 230 35.62 12.91 -14.11
CA ALA A 230 34.75 13.21 -15.26
C ALA A 230 33.84 12.04 -15.67
N THR A 231 34.24 10.79 -15.44
CA THR A 231 33.44 9.60 -15.80
C THR A 231 32.61 9.08 -14.62
N GLY A 232 33.10 9.24 -13.38
CA GLY A 232 32.51 8.64 -12.19
C GLY A 232 32.80 7.14 -12.02
N VAL A 233 33.81 6.62 -12.73
CA VAL A 233 34.22 5.19 -12.70
C VAL A 233 35.57 5.04 -12.01
N VAL A 234 35.69 4.06 -11.09
CA VAL A 234 36.93 3.72 -10.38
C VAL A 234 37.31 2.28 -10.72
N ALA A 235 38.57 2.04 -11.08
CA ALA A 235 39.13 0.74 -11.38
C ALA A 235 40.07 0.26 -10.25
N GLU A 236 39.90 -1.00 -9.82
CA GLU A 236 40.72 -1.65 -8.80
C GLU A 236 41.29 -2.96 -9.34
N VAL A 237 42.56 -3.26 -9.04
CA VAL A 237 43.25 -4.49 -9.48
C VAL A 237 43.30 -5.46 -8.30
N GLN A 238 42.65 -6.62 -8.43
CA GLN A 238 42.80 -7.75 -7.51
C GLN A 238 43.79 -8.76 -8.11
N GLN A 239 44.82 -9.13 -7.36
CA GLN A 239 45.77 -10.18 -7.77
C GLN A 239 45.38 -11.51 -7.12
N GLU A 240 44.83 -12.44 -7.91
CA GLU A 240 44.71 -13.86 -7.56
C GLU A 240 44.99 -14.71 -8.82
N ALA A 241 45.72 -15.81 -8.66
CA ALA A 241 46.37 -16.56 -9.74
C ALA A 241 45.39 -17.40 -10.61
N THR A 242 45.51 -17.26 -11.94
CA THR A 242 45.17 -18.27 -12.96
C THR A 242 43.70 -18.71 -13.12
N GLN A 243 42.78 -17.79 -13.42
CA GLN A 243 41.68 -17.96 -14.41
C GLN A 243 40.76 -16.73 -14.41
N GLY A 244 40.72 -16.05 -15.56
CA GLY A 244 39.97 -14.83 -15.71
C GLY A 244 38.52 -15.05 -16.07
N ALA A 245 37.62 -15.01 -15.08
CA ALA A 245 36.19 -14.92 -15.34
C ALA A 245 35.79 -13.44 -15.54
N LEU A 246 35.22 -13.11 -16.70
CA LEU A 246 34.47 -11.87 -16.92
C LEU A 246 33.00 -12.17 -16.61
N THR A 247 32.52 -11.70 -15.47
CA THR A 247 31.10 -11.74 -15.14
C THR A 247 30.50 -10.38 -15.47
N THR A 248 29.58 -10.34 -16.41
CA THR A 248 28.68 -9.20 -16.63
C THR A 248 27.29 -9.64 -16.18
N SER A 249 26.67 -8.92 -15.26
CA SER A 249 25.33 -9.21 -14.76
C SER A 249 24.41 -8.01 -14.98
N SER A 250 23.29 -8.30 -15.63
CA SER A 250 22.16 -7.41 -15.87
C SER A 250 21.23 -7.36 -14.65
N PHE A 251 20.39 -6.32 -14.55
CA PHE A 251 19.44 -6.11 -13.46
C PHE A 251 18.27 -7.10 -13.50
N GLY A 252 18.00 -7.70 -12.34
CA GLY A 252 16.80 -8.47 -12.01
C GLY A 252 16.71 -8.62 -10.49
N LEU A 253 15.53 -8.94 -9.97
CA LEU A 253 15.35 -9.37 -8.57
C LEU A 253 16.27 -10.57 -8.29
N ASP A 254 16.53 -10.87 -7.00
CA ASP A 254 17.21 -12.10 -6.52
C ASP A 254 16.42 -13.38 -6.92
N ASN A 255 16.26 -13.63 -8.22
CA ASN A 255 15.54 -14.74 -8.85
C ASN A 255 16.34 -15.33 -10.00
N ASP A 256 17.62 -14.97 -10.10
CA ASP A 256 18.52 -15.43 -11.14
C ASP A 256 18.65 -16.95 -11.09
N VAL A 257 18.07 -17.58 -12.11
CA VAL A 257 18.21 -19.01 -12.39
C VAL A 257 19.40 -19.18 -13.32
N VAL A 258 20.45 -19.80 -12.82
CA VAL A 258 21.62 -20.16 -13.61
C VAL A 258 21.33 -21.47 -14.33
N ILE A 259 21.39 -21.45 -15.65
CA ILE A 259 21.20 -22.63 -16.49
C ILE A 259 22.57 -23.07 -17.02
N THR A 260 22.97 -24.28 -16.68
CA THR A 260 24.25 -24.89 -17.05
C THR A 260 24.01 -26.00 -18.07
N ALA A 261 24.71 -25.96 -19.20
CA ALA A 261 24.68 -27.07 -20.16
C ALA A 261 25.47 -28.27 -19.61
N ASN A 262 24.87 -29.46 -19.66
CA ASN A 262 25.47 -30.68 -19.13
C ASN A 262 26.40 -31.40 -20.14
N GLN A 263 26.45 -30.93 -21.39
CA GLN A 263 27.26 -31.53 -22.46
C GLN A 263 28.24 -30.50 -23.05
N ALA A 264 29.50 -30.91 -23.18
CA ALA A 264 30.53 -30.11 -23.83
C ALA A 264 30.31 -30.05 -25.35
N GLY A 265 30.40 -28.86 -25.95
CA GLY A 265 30.35 -28.66 -27.40
C GLY A 265 29.16 -27.85 -27.94
N GLN A 266 28.27 -27.36 -27.08
CA GLN A 266 27.24 -26.39 -27.46
C GLN A 266 27.89 -24.99 -27.58
N ALA A 267 27.79 -24.36 -28.74
CA ALA A 267 28.23 -23.00 -28.94
C ALA A 267 27.31 -22.03 -28.17
N ALA A 268 27.85 -20.86 -27.80
CA ALA A 268 27.02 -19.80 -27.23
C ALA A 268 25.92 -19.43 -28.24
N GLY A 269 24.64 -19.61 -27.85
CA GLY A 269 23.48 -19.37 -28.71
C GLY A 269 22.70 -20.62 -29.15
N ASP A 270 23.17 -21.83 -28.85
CA ASP A 270 22.51 -23.07 -29.31
C ASP A 270 21.23 -23.44 -28.55
N ILE A 271 21.01 -22.86 -27.37
CA ILE A 271 19.79 -23.05 -26.56
C ILE A 271 19.17 -21.69 -26.25
N ARG A 272 17.95 -21.50 -26.73
CA ARG A 272 17.09 -20.35 -26.41
C ARG A 272 16.27 -20.66 -25.17
N VAL A 273 16.18 -19.71 -24.25
CA VAL A 273 15.35 -19.82 -23.05
C VAL A 273 14.21 -18.82 -23.16
N LYS A 274 12.98 -19.28 -22.94
CA LYS A 274 11.77 -18.47 -23.06
C LYS A 274 10.92 -18.68 -21.81
N TYR A 275 10.51 -17.57 -21.18
CA TYR A 275 9.62 -17.60 -20.02
C TYR A 275 8.25 -17.08 -20.44
N VAL A 276 7.24 -17.92 -20.35
CA VAL A 276 5.86 -17.60 -20.73
C VAL A 276 4.94 -17.77 -19.54
N LYS A 277 3.86 -17.00 -19.47
CA LYS A 277 2.82 -17.24 -18.46
C LYS A 277 2.13 -18.58 -18.72
N SER A 278 1.96 -19.38 -17.66
CA SER A 278 1.16 -20.59 -17.65
C SER A 278 -0.32 -20.25 -17.46
N ALA A 279 -1.19 -21.07 -18.06
CA ALA A 279 -2.63 -21.04 -17.80
C ALA A 279 -3.02 -21.76 -16.49
N SER A 280 -2.04 -22.27 -15.74
CA SER A 280 -2.19 -23.00 -14.49
C SER A 280 -1.38 -22.35 -13.36
N SER A 281 -1.67 -22.73 -12.12
CA SER A 281 -0.86 -22.40 -10.95
C SER A 281 0.49 -23.14 -10.93
N ALA A 282 0.64 -24.19 -11.75
CA ALA A 282 1.87 -24.97 -11.83
C ALA A 282 2.90 -24.36 -12.81
N THR A 283 4.15 -24.32 -12.38
CA THR A 283 5.32 -23.99 -13.22
C THR A 283 5.85 -25.25 -13.89
N THR A 284 5.98 -25.24 -15.22
CA THR A 284 6.46 -26.41 -15.99
C THR A 284 7.51 -26.01 -17.02
N ALA A 285 8.49 -26.88 -17.30
CA ALA A 285 9.52 -26.64 -18.31
C ALA A 285 9.46 -27.68 -19.43
N THR A 286 9.59 -27.23 -20.68
CA THR A 286 9.61 -28.07 -21.88
C THR A 286 10.87 -27.77 -22.69
N TYR A 287 11.63 -28.82 -23.02
CA TYR A 287 12.80 -28.71 -23.91
C TYR A 287 12.47 -29.28 -25.29
N THR A 288 12.74 -28.49 -26.32
CA THR A 288 12.65 -28.88 -27.73
C THR A 288 14.05 -28.84 -28.35
N ALA A 289 14.50 -29.98 -28.87
CA ALA A 289 15.82 -30.09 -29.50
C ALA A 289 15.92 -29.23 -30.77
N ALA A 290 17.15 -28.82 -31.12
CA ALA A 290 17.42 -28.07 -32.35
C ALA A 290 17.01 -28.86 -33.59
N THR A 291 16.44 -28.18 -34.59
CA THR A 291 16.09 -28.79 -35.88
C THR A 291 16.60 -27.92 -37.02
N GLY A 292 17.56 -28.45 -37.79
CA GLY A 292 18.15 -27.74 -38.93
C GLY A 292 18.78 -26.40 -38.54
N THR A 293 18.19 -25.29 -38.97
CA THR A 293 18.64 -23.92 -38.72
C THR A 293 18.06 -23.29 -37.44
N GLN A 294 17.18 -23.97 -36.72
CA GLN A 294 16.57 -23.45 -35.49
C GLN A 294 17.31 -23.99 -34.26
N PRO A 295 17.82 -23.10 -33.37
CA PRO A 295 18.44 -23.53 -32.12
C PRO A 295 17.40 -24.13 -31.18
N ALA A 296 17.86 -24.95 -30.24
CA ALA A 296 17.03 -25.62 -29.26
C ALA A 296 16.25 -24.61 -28.42
N LEU A 297 15.07 -24.97 -27.92
CA LEU A 297 14.21 -24.09 -27.13
C LEU A 297 13.90 -24.75 -25.78
N LEU A 298 14.26 -24.07 -24.70
CA LEU A 298 13.78 -24.32 -23.35
C LEU A 298 12.66 -23.32 -23.05
N GLU A 299 11.42 -23.77 -23.09
CA GLU A 299 10.25 -22.96 -22.73
C GLU A 299 9.83 -23.30 -21.29
N VAL A 300 9.84 -22.30 -20.41
CA VAL A 300 9.37 -22.39 -19.03
C VAL A 300 8.04 -21.65 -18.92
N GLN A 301 6.98 -22.39 -18.60
CA GLN A 301 5.66 -21.87 -18.34
C GLN A 301 5.54 -21.56 -16.85
N LEU A 302 5.41 -20.29 -16.48
CA LEU A 302 5.40 -19.78 -15.11
C LEU A 302 4.00 -19.82 -14.52
N GLY A 303 3.81 -20.45 -13.35
CA GLY A 303 2.54 -20.48 -12.62
C GLY A 303 2.00 -19.08 -12.29
N THR A 304 0.68 -18.88 -12.45
CA THR A 304 -0.01 -17.59 -12.22
C THR A 304 -1.12 -17.68 -11.16
N ARG A 305 -1.44 -16.56 -10.51
CA ARG A 305 -2.63 -16.37 -9.65
C ARG A 305 -3.79 -15.81 -10.48
N GLN A 306 -5.01 -16.30 -10.29
CA GLN A 306 -6.21 -15.88 -11.05
C GLN A 306 -6.80 -14.58 -10.46
N TRP A 307 -7.51 -13.75 -11.26
CA TRP A 307 -7.87 -12.35 -10.90
C TRP A 307 -9.36 -12.01 -10.83
N ALA A 308 -10.23 -12.87 -11.37
CA ALA A 308 -11.67 -12.61 -11.35
C ALA A 308 -12.42 -13.93 -11.22
N ALA A 309 -13.41 -13.97 -10.35
CA ALA A 309 -14.33 -15.09 -10.26
C ALA A 309 -15.31 -15.08 -11.43
N ALA A 310 -15.63 -16.27 -11.92
CA ALA A 310 -16.71 -16.44 -12.87
C ALA A 310 -18.04 -16.05 -12.24
N SER A 311 -18.85 -15.24 -12.91
CA SER A 311 -20.20 -14.89 -12.46
C SER A 311 -21.22 -15.02 -13.57
N GLY A 312 -22.46 -15.25 -13.20
CA GLY A 312 -23.59 -15.30 -14.13
C GLY A 312 -24.84 -14.73 -13.46
N GLU A 313 -25.77 -14.25 -14.26
CA GLU A 313 -27.07 -13.76 -13.80
C GLU A 313 -28.18 -14.54 -14.49
N VAL A 314 -29.24 -14.82 -13.75
CA VAL A 314 -30.47 -15.41 -14.27
C VAL A 314 -31.65 -14.58 -13.81
N ASN A 315 -32.60 -14.37 -14.71
CA ASN A 315 -33.86 -13.70 -14.39
C ASN A 315 -35.03 -14.62 -14.79
N PRO A 316 -35.43 -15.55 -13.90
CA PRO A 316 -36.62 -16.36 -14.09
C PRO A 316 -37.86 -15.47 -14.21
N ALA A 317 -38.85 -15.92 -14.98
CA ALA A 317 -40.13 -15.23 -15.16
C ALA A 317 -40.82 -14.93 -13.83
N GLY A 318 -41.37 -13.72 -13.72
CA GLY A 318 -42.00 -13.21 -12.50
C GLY A 318 -41.38 -11.90 -12.04
N THR A 319 -41.97 -11.28 -11.03
CA THR A 319 -41.42 -10.09 -10.37
C THR A 319 -40.49 -10.52 -9.24
N ASN A 320 -39.36 -9.83 -9.07
CA ASN A 320 -38.40 -10.05 -7.98
C ASN A 320 -37.77 -11.45 -7.93
N ASN A 321 -37.48 -12.02 -9.11
CA ASN A 321 -36.88 -13.34 -9.27
C ASN A 321 -35.41 -13.31 -9.70
N ALA A 322 -34.84 -12.15 -10.03
CA ALA A 322 -33.48 -12.05 -10.57
C ALA A 322 -32.40 -12.37 -9.52
N ILE A 323 -31.50 -13.30 -9.86
CA ILE A 323 -30.43 -13.83 -9.01
C ILE A 323 -29.11 -13.85 -9.79
N SER A 324 -28.00 -13.55 -9.12
CA SER A 324 -26.64 -13.80 -9.60
C SER A 324 -26.02 -14.96 -8.84
N LEU A 325 -25.09 -15.65 -9.50
CA LEU A 325 -24.23 -16.65 -8.91
C LEU A 325 -22.79 -16.32 -9.29
N SER A 326 -21.95 -16.12 -8.29
CA SER A 326 -20.52 -15.84 -8.44
C SER A 326 -19.72 -16.96 -7.82
N ALA A 327 -18.68 -17.44 -8.51
CA ALA A 327 -17.71 -18.34 -7.90
C ALA A 327 -16.96 -17.62 -6.76
N ASN A 328 -16.60 -18.36 -5.72
CA ASN A 328 -15.76 -17.82 -4.64
C ASN A 328 -14.28 -17.99 -4.93
N ILE A 329 -13.95 -18.82 -5.91
CA ILE A 329 -12.60 -19.03 -6.42
C ILE A 329 -12.45 -18.20 -7.69
N GLU A 330 -11.49 -17.28 -7.68
CA GLU A 330 -11.09 -16.52 -8.85
C GLU A 330 -10.52 -17.46 -9.91
N GLY A 331 -10.94 -17.36 -11.18
CA GLY A 331 -10.44 -18.20 -12.27
C GLY A 331 -11.45 -18.62 -13.35
N GLU A 332 -10.94 -19.14 -14.46
CA GLU A 332 -11.75 -19.75 -15.54
C GLU A 332 -12.28 -21.15 -15.18
N GLU A 333 -11.85 -21.74 -14.05
CA GLU A 333 -12.27 -23.08 -13.63
C GLU A 333 -13.80 -23.17 -13.56
N PHE A 334 -14.43 -22.11 -13.05
CA PHE A 334 -15.88 -21.99 -12.92
C PHE A 334 -16.52 -21.24 -14.08
N ASN A 335 -15.83 -21.01 -15.21
CA ASN A 335 -16.47 -20.53 -16.43
C ASN A 335 -17.26 -21.67 -17.10
N GLY A 336 -18.45 -21.33 -17.60
CA GLY A 336 -19.35 -22.27 -18.25
C GLY A 336 -20.19 -23.11 -17.29
N VAL A 337 -20.28 -22.74 -16.01
CA VAL A 337 -21.15 -23.43 -15.04
C VAL A 337 -22.60 -23.14 -15.40
N LYS A 338 -23.40 -24.20 -15.51
CA LYS A 338 -24.83 -24.15 -15.82
C LYS A 338 -25.68 -24.48 -14.60
N LEU A 339 -26.90 -23.97 -14.56
CA LEU A 339 -27.90 -24.35 -13.57
C LEU A 339 -28.82 -25.43 -14.15
N THR A 340 -29.21 -26.39 -13.32
CA THR A 340 -30.30 -27.31 -13.63
C THR A 340 -31.27 -27.31 -12.46
N VAL A 341 -32.45 -26.74 -12.67
CA VAL A 341 -33.48 -26.64 -11.64
C VAL A 341 -34.55 -27.72 -11.86
N THR A 342 -34.88 -28.46 -10.82
CA THR A 342 -35.86 -29.55 -10.84
C THR A 342 -36.87 -29.39 -9.71
N ASN A 343 -38.09 -29.88 -9.92
CA ASN A 343 -39.10 -29.89 -8.85
C ASN A 343 -38.88 -31.11 -7.95
N SER A 344 -38.43 -30.87 -6.71
CA SER A 344 -38.23 -31.91 -5.69
C SER A 344 -39.48 -32.11 -4.81
N GLY A 345 -40.48 -31.22 -4.91
CA GLY A 345 -41.71 -31.26 -4.12
C GLY A 345 -41.52 -31.09 -2.60
N GLY A 346 -40.32 -30.68 -2.16
CA GLY A 346 -39.90 -30.68 -0.77
C GLY A 346 -38.88 -29.59 -0.43
N ALA A 347 -37.96 -29.89 0.50
CA ALA A 347 -36.89 -28.96 0.87
C ALA A 347 -35.94 -28.70 -0.32
N ILE A 348 -35.24 -27.56 -0.28
CA ILE A 348 -34.26 -27.20 -1.31
C ILE A 348 -33.09 -28.18 -1.26
N THR A 349 -32.71 -28.75 -2.40
CA THR A 349 -31.54 -29.63 -2.53
C THR A 349 -30.52 -29.01 -3.46
N LEU A 350 -29.24 -29.03 -3.10
CA LEU A 350 -28.17 -28.47 -3.93
C LEU A 350 -27.07 -29.52 -4.16
N GLY A 351 -26.47 -29.51 -5.34
CA GLY A 351 -25.33 -30.38 -5.66
C GLY A 351 -24.59 -29.93 -6.90
N TYR A 352 -23.27 -29.79 -6.79
CA TYR A 352 -22.41 -29.36 -7.90
C TYR A 352 -21.58 -30.53 -8.45
N ASP A 353 -21.64 -30.74 -9.77
CA ASP A 353 -20.78 -31.69 -10.49
C ASP A 353 -19.64 -30.95 -11.17
N HIS A 354 -18.42 -31.13 -10.66
CA HIS A 354 -17.20 -30.52 -11.19
C HIS A 354 -16.82 -31.02 -12.59
N THR A 355 -17.26 -32.22 -12.98
CA THR A 355 -16.93 -32.82 -14.28
C THR A 355 -17.78 -32.23 -15.38
N THR A 356 -19.08 -32.10 -15.13
CA THR A 356 -20.03 -31.55 -16.12
C THR A 356 -20.23 -30.04 -15.99
N LYS A 357 -19.70 -29.43 -14.91
CA LYS A 357 -19.91 -28.02 -14.53
C LYS A 357 -21.40 -27.65 -14.42
N VAL A 358 -22.17 -28.49 -13.73
CA VAL A 358 -23.61 -28.26 -13.52
C VAL A 358 -23.91 -28.16 -12.03
N LEU A 359 -24.55 -27.07 -11.63
CA LEU A 359 -25.16 -26.92 -10.30
C LEU A 359 -26.62 -27.36 -10.38
N ASN A 360 -26.91 -28.51 -9.78
CA ASN A 360 -28.23 -29.07 -9.67
C ASN A 360 -28.96 -28.48 -8.46
N ILE A 361 -30.15 -27.95 -8.68
CA ILE A 361 -30.99 -27.29 -7.68
C ILE A 361 -32.36 -27.98 -7.70
N GLY A 362 -32.82 -28.47 -6.55
CA GLY A 362 -34.19 -28.94 -6.36
C GLY A 362 -35.00 -27.91 -5.61
N ILE A 363 -36.15 -27.49 -6.15
CA ILE A 363 -37.07 -26.52 -5.51
C ILE A 363 -38.47 -27.11 -5.37
N ASN A 364 -39.33 -26.45 -4.58
CA ASN A 364 -40.77 -26.71 -4.55
C ASN A 364 -41.51 -25.67 -5.40
N ASP A 365 -42.04 -26.10 -6.55
CA ASP A 365 -42.63 -25.21 -7.55
C ASP A 365 -43.74 -24.32 -6.98
N GLY A 366 -43.63 -23.02 -7.24
CA GLY A 366 -44.62 -22.02 -6.81
C GLY A 366 -44.66 -21.75 -5.31
N VAL A 367 -43.75 -22.37 -4.54
CA VAL A 367 -43.61 -22.17 -3.09
C VAL A 367 -42.25 -21.58 -2.75
N THR A 368 -41.16 -22.12 -3.30
CA THR A 368 -39.81 -21.63 -3.05
C THR A 368 -39.63 -20.23 -3.65
N THR A 369 -39.22 -19.26 -2.83
CA THR A 369 -38.91 -17.91 -3.29
C THR A 369 -37.47 -17.78 -3.78
N ALA A 370 -37.17 -16.75 -4.57
CA ALA A 370 -35.79 -16.41 -4.95
C ALA A 370 -34.89 -16.18 -3.72
N ASN A 371 -35.43 -15.58 -2.67
CA ASN A 371 -34.73 -15.40 -1.39
C ASN A 371 -34.45 -16.72 -0.68
N ASP A 372 -35.38 -17.68 -0.70
CA ASP A 372 -35.13 -19.00 -0.12
C ASP A 372 -33.99 -19.73 -0.86
N LEU A 373 -33.93 -19.60 -2.18
CA LEU A 373 -32.85 -20.19 -2.99
C LEU A 373 -31.49 -19.53 -2.71
N VAL A 374 -31.42 -18.20 -2.68
CA VAL A 374 -30.18 -17.47 -2.35
C VAL A 374 -29.67 -17.87 -0.96
N ASN A 375 -30.57 -17.94 0.02
CA ASN A 375 -30.21 -18.37 1.37
C ASN A 375 -29.76 -19.83 1.40
N ALA A 376 -30.39 -20.73 0.64
CA ALA A 376 -29.95 -22.12 0.56
C ALA A 376 -28.54 -22.24 -0.02
N ILE A 377 -28.22 -21.52 -1.11
CA ILE A 377 -26.89 -21.54 -1.74
C ILE A 377 -25.82 -21.02 -0.77
N ASN A 378 -26.09 -19.91 -0.09
CA ASN A 378 -25.11 -19.26 0.79
C ASN A 378 -24.93 -19.96 2.15
N ASN A 379 -25.86 -20.82 2.57
CA ASN A 379 -25.78 -21.53 3.85
C ASN A 379 -25.47 -23.04 3.71
N ASP A 380 -25.47 -23.60 2.49
CA ASP A 380 -25.05 -24.98 2.28
C ASP A 380 -23.53 -25.12 2.37
N ALA A 381 -23.04 -26.00 3.25
CA ALA A 381 -21.61 -26.10 3.55
C ALA A 381 -20.73 -26.49 2.35
N ALA A 382 -21.26 -27.22 1.37
CA ALA A 382 -20.50 -27.64 0.20
C ALA A 382 -20.56 -26.57 -0.91
N ILE A 383 -21.74 -25.98 -1.12
CA ILE A 383 -21.94 -25.02 -2.20
C ILE A 383 -21.43 -23.63 -1.83
N SER A 384 -21.64 -23.16 -0.60
CA SER A 384 -21.16 -21.84 -0.14
C SER A 384 -19.63 -21.72 -0.12
N ALA A 385 -18.91 -22.85 -0.13
CA ALA A 385 -17.46 -22.87 -0.30
C ALA A 385 -17.04 -22.55 -1.74
N LEU A 386 -17.89 -22.84 -2.73
CA LEU A 386 -17.59 -22.74 -4.15
C LEU A 386 -18.27 -21.56 -4.83
N PHE A 387 -19.50 -21.21 -4.41
CA PHE A 387 -20.31 -20.17 -5.02
C PHE A 387 -21.02 -19.32 -3.96
N THR A 388 -21.27 -18.06 -4.31
CA THR A 388 -22.14 -17.15 -3.58
C THR A 388 -23.26 -16.69 -4.51
N ALA A 389 -24.50 -16.68 -4.02
CA ALA A 389 -25.64 -16.14 -4.73
C ALA A 389 -26.09 -14.80 -4.15
N ALA A 390 -26.64 -13.91 -4.98
CA ALA A 390 -27.19 -12.63 -4.56
C ALA A 390 -28.38 -12.20 -5.43
N HIS A 391 -29.18 -11.26 -4.94
CA HIS A 391 -30.24 -10.62 -5.73
C HIS A 391 -29.65 -9.59 -6.69
N VAL A 392 -30.25 -9.43 -7.87
CA VAL A 392 -29.76 -8.51 -8.91
C VAL A 392 -30.80 -7.43 -9.23
N GLY A 393 -30.32 -6.21 -9.47
CA GLY A 393 -31.16 -5.08 -9.90
C GLY A 393 -32.14 -4.65 -8.81
N GLU A 394 -33.42 -4.49 -9.17
CA GLU A 394 -34.50 -4.11 -8.26
C GLU A 394 -35.17 -5.31 -7.57
N SER A 395 -34.66 -6.52 -7.78
CA SER A 395 -35.20 -7.74 -7.19
C SER A 395 -35.00 -7.78 -5.67
N ASP A 396 -36.09 -7.92 -4.91
CA ASP A 396 -36.06 -8.13 -3.46
C ASP A 396 -36.12 -9.63 -3.05
N GLY A 397 -36.17 -10.53 -4.03
CA GLY A 397 -36.19 -11.98 -3.84
C GLY A 397 -37.53 -12.56 -3.37
N SER A 398 -38.60 -11.75 -3.28
CA SER A 398 -39.93 -12.20 -2.80
C SER A 398 -40.72 -13.04 -3.81
N GLY A 399 -40.31 -13.06 -5.08
CA GLY A 399 -41.00 -13.80 -6.11
C GLY A 399 -40.82 -15.32 -5.96
N THR A 400 -41.82 -16.08 -6.40
CA THR A 400 -41.78 -17.55 -6.39
C THR A 400 -41.18 -18.10 -7.67
N LEU A 401 -40.44 -19.19 -7.55
CA LEU A 401 -39.72 -19.83 -8.64
C LEU A 401 -40.49 -21.06 -9.14
N THR A 402 -40.28 -21.40 -10.42
CA THR A 402 -40.77 -22.65 -11.03
C THR A 402 -39.63 -23.34 -11.77
N ALA A 403 -39.57 -24.67 -11.69
CA ALA A 403 -38.52 -25.45 -12.35
C ALA A 403 -38.66 -25.45 -13.88
N ALA A 404 -39.86 -25.19 -14.41
CA ALA A 404 -40.14 -25.12 -15.84
C ALA A 404 -39.78 -23.76 -16.49
N ASP A 405 -39.17 -22.85 -15.73
CA ASP A 405 -38.81 -21.52 -16.23
C ASP A 405 -37.72 -21.60 -17.31
N PRO A 406 -37.90 -20.98 -18.49
CA PRO A 406 -36.89 -20.99 -19.54
C PRO A 406 -35.61 -20.24 -19.14
N GLY A 407 -35.67 -19.28 -18.22
CA GLY A 407 -34.52 -18.48 -17.80
C GLY A 407 -33.37 -19.31 -17.22
N TRP A 408 -33.67 -20.48 -16.64
CA TRP A 408 -32.64 -21.39 -16.11
C TRP A 408 -31.72 -21.96 -17.20
N ALA A 409 -32.23 -22.16 -18.42
CA ALA A 409 -31.47 -22.74 -19.51
C ALA A 409 -30.45 -21.76 -20.12
N ASP A 410 -30.69 -20.46 -19.98
CA ASP A 410 -29.84 -19.40 -20.51
C ASP A 410 -28.71 -19.00 -19.53
N PHE A 411 -28.73 -19.52 -18.30
CA PHE A 411 -27.70 -19.24 -17.32
C PHE A 411 -26.38 -19.94 -17.69
N THR A 412 -25.33 -19.14 -17.77
CA THR A 412 -23.94 -19.60 -17.74
C THR A 412 -23.10 -18.61 -16.97
N THR A 413 -22.19 -19.09 -16.12
CA THR A 413 -21.14 -18.23 -15.57
C THR A 413 -20.10 -17.92 -16.64
N SER A 414 -19.58 -16.70 -16.60
CA SER A 414 -18.51 -16.22 -17.49
C SER A 414 -17.71 -15.10 -16.81
N GLY A 415 -16.65 -14.60 -17.44
CA GLY A 415 -15.90 -13.45 -16.92
C GLY A 415 -14.81 -13.80 -15.89
N GLY A 416 -14.66 -15.07 -15.50
CA GLY A 416 -13.42 -15.51 -14.86
C GLY A 416 -12.27 -15.38 -15.86
N VAL A 417 -11.12 -14.85 -15.46
CA VAL A 417 -9.99 -14.57 -16.37
C VAL A 417 -8.76 -15.37 -15.96
N THR A 418 -8.12 -16.04 -16.91
CA THR A 418 -6.79 -16.64 -16.74
C THR A 418 -5.70 -15.66 -17.17
N GLY A 419 -4.68 -15.48 -16.32
CA GLY A 419 -3.51 -14.65 -16.64
C GLY A 419 -3.24 -13.53 -15.65
N GLY A 420 -3.52 -13.74 -14.36
CA GLY A 420 -3.12 -12.79 -13.35
C GLY A 420 -1.62 -12.82 -13.03
N GLU A 421 -1.25 -12.31 -11.87
CA GLU A 421 0.13 -12.09 -11.45
C GLU A 421 0.92 -13.41 -11.43
N VAL A 422 2.15 -13.39 -11.97
CA VAL A 422 3.04 -14.56 -11.92
C VAL A 422 3.47 -14.79 -10.48
N ILE A 423 3.21 -16.00 -9.97
CA ILE A 423 3.58 -16.42 -8.61
C ILE A 423 4.77 -17.38 -8.61
N ALA A 424 5.19 -17.87 -9.79
CA ALA A 424 6.30 -18.79 -9.93
C ALA A 424 7.58 -18.20 -9.34
N THR A 425 8.13 -18.86 -8.32
CA THR A 425 9.40 -18.46 -7.72
C THR A 425 10.60 -19.01 -8.49
N ALA A 426 11.80 -18.48 -8.25
CA ALA A 426 13.02 -19.04 -8.83
C ALA A 426 13.26 -20.52 -8.43
N ASN A 427 12.85 -20.91 -7.22
CA ASN A 427 12.83 -22.30 -6.78
C ASN A 427 11.87 -23.16 -7.62
N ASP A 428 10.68 -22.64 -7.93
CA ASP A 428 9.70 -23.35 -8.76
C ASP A 428 10.22 -23.56 -10.19
N VAL A 429 10.94 -22.57 -10.73
CA VAL A 429 11.59 -22.67 -12.05
C VAL A 429 12.74 -23.67 -12.04
N VAL A 430 13.63 -23.61 -11.05
CA VAL A 430 14.75 -24.57 -10.89
C VAL A 430 14.21 -25.99 -10.75
N ALA A 431 13.19 -26.18 -9.91
CA ALA A 431 12.53 -27.46 -9.73
C ALA A 431 11.87 -27.95 -11.03
N ALA A 432 11.14 -27.08 -11.74
CA ALA A 432 10.50 -27.43 -13.00
C ALA A 432 11.50 -27.86 -14.09
N ILE A 433 12.63 -27.15 -14.23
CA ILE A 433 13.66 -27.50 -15.21
C ILE A 433 14.32 -28.84 -14.85
N ASN A 434 14.75 -29.00 -13.59
CA ASN A 434 15.47 -30.21 -13.15
C ASN A 434 14.58 -31.46 -13.05
N ALA A 435 13.27 -31.30 -12.88
CA ALA A 435 12.30 -32.40 -12.88
C ALA A 435 11.78 -32.75 -14.30
N SER A 436 12.04 -31.90 -15.29
CA SER A 436 11.62 -32.13 -16.68
C SER A 436 12.64 -32.98 -17.46
N PRO A 437 12.28 -33.51 -18.65
CA PRO A 437 13.22 -34.13 -19.57
C PRO A 437 14.40 -33.22 -20.00
N ALA A 438 14.29 -31.90 -19.78
CA ALA A 438 15.37 -30.96 -20.04
C ALA A 438 16.63 -31.22 -19.18
N ALA A 439 16.48 -31.85 -18.01
CA ALA A 439 17.57 -32.15 -17.08
C ALA A 439 18.69 -33.01 -17.69
N ALA A 440 18.40 -33.77 -18.76
CA ALA A 440 19.40 -34.55 -19.49
C ALA A 440 20.38 -33.67 -20.31
N VAL A 441 20.02 -32.41 -20.59
CA VAL A 441 20.76 -31.50 -21.46
C VAL A 441 21.21 -30.25 -20.71
N VAL A 442 20.38 -29.72 -19.82
CA VAL A 442 20.64 -28.54 -19.01
C VAL A 442 20.27 -28.78 -17.55
N THR A 443 21.07 -28.28 -16.61
CA THR A 443 20.70 -28.19 -15.20
C THR A 443 20.44 -26.75 -14.80
N ALA A 444 19.47 -26.51 -13.93
CA ALA A 444 19.20 -25.21 -13.36
C ALA A 444 19.64 -25.16 -11.89
N SER A 445 20.21 -24.05 -11.45
CA SER A 445 20.51 -23.79 -10.04
C SER A 445 20.21 -22.33 -9.70
N LEU A 446 19.97 -22.05 -8.42
CA LEU A 446 19.93 -20.67 -7.94
C LEU A 446 21.31 -20.02 -8.06
N ALA A 447 21.34 -18.72 -8.35
CA ALA A 447 22.56 -17.92 -8.22
C ALA A 447 23.06 -17.88 -6.76
N ALA A 448 24.37 -17.69 -6.58
CA ALA A 448 24.97 -17.62 -5.24
C ALA A 448 24.40 -16.44 -4.44
N GLY A 449 23.93 -16.69 -3.22
CA GLY A 449 23.29 -15.69 -2.36
C GLY A 449 21.77 -15.57 -2.54
N ASN A 450 21.19 -16.27 -3.52
CA ASN A 450 19.76 -16.27 -3.77
C ASN A 450 19.03 -17.30 -2.87
N ASN A 451 17.94 -16.88 -2.21
CA ASN A 451 17.09 -17.75 -1.38
C ASN A 451 15.97 -18.46 -2.19
N GLY A 452 15.77 -18.06 -3.44
CA GLY A 452 14.91 -18.68 -4.44
C GLY A 452 13.42 -18.36 -4.32
N TYR A 453 13.02 -17.43 -3.43
CA TYR A 453 11.61 -17.18 -3.11
C TYR A 453 10.97 -16.01 -3.86
N GLY A 454 11.72 -15.20 -4.60
CA GLY A 454 11.10 -14.13 -5.38
C GLY A 454 10.51 -14.66 -6.69
N THR A 455 9.55 -13.92 -7.24
CA THR A 455 8.81 -14.29 -8.45
C THR A 455 9.59 -14.01 -9.73
N VAL A 456 9.57 -14.97 -10.66
CA VAL A 456 10.23 -14.87 -11.97
C VAL A 456 9.30 -14.12 -12.92
N GLY A 457 9.83 -13.08 -13.58
CA GLY A 457 9.09 -12.30 -14.57
C GLY A 457 8.94 -13.04 -15.91
N GLU A 458 7.91 -12.68 -16.69
CA GLU A 458 7.80 -13.16 -18.06
C GLU A 458 8.89 -12.56 -18.96
N PHE A 459 9.44 -13.36 -19.87
CA PHE A 459 10.46 -12.93 -20.83
C PHE A 459 10.18 -13.59 -22.18
N GLN A 460 9.59 -12.80 -23.08
CA GLN A 460 9.42 -13.12 -24.49
C GLN A 460 10.52 -12.41 -25.27
N GLU A 461 11.50 -13.21 -25.69
CA GLU A 461 12.61 -12.96 -26.64
C GLU A 461 12.89 -11.50 -27.09
N TYR A 462 14.16 -11.08 -26.96
CA TYR A 462 14.83 -10.38 -28.05
C TYR A 462 15.81 -11.38 -28.68
N ALA A 463 15.56 -11.76 -29.93
CA ALA A 463 16.41 -12.65 -30.68
C ALA A 463 17.78 -11.98 -30.88
N TYR A 464 18.82 -12.50 -30.25
CA TYR A 464 20.19 -12.17 -30.66
C TYR A 464 20.48 -12.99 -31.93
N TYR A 465 20.13 -12.43 -33.08
CA TYR A 465 20.68 -12.87 -34.35
C TYR A 465 22.15 -12.44 -34.36
N GLY A 466 23.04 -13.37 -33.98
CA GLY A 466 24.44 -13.25 -34.33
C GLY A 466 24.57 -13.35 -35.84
N THR A 467 24.39 -12.24 -36.56
CA THR A 467 24.77 -12.18 -37.97
C THR A 467 26.27 -12.03 -38.04
N ALA A 468 26.90 -13.07 -38.59
CA ALA A 468 28.27 -13.02 -39.06
C ALA A 468 28.35 -12.19 -40.34
N GLU A 469 28.84 -10.96 -40.27
CA GLU A 469 29.44 -10.23 -41.40
C GLU A 469 30.63 -9.44 -40.83
N ALA A 470 31.89 -9.80 -41.10
CA ALA A 470 32.61 -9.75 -42.37
C ALA A 470 32.80 -8.32 -42.92
N ASN A 471 33.65 -7.52 -42.26
CA ASN A 471 34.86 -6.90 -42.82
C ASN A 471 35.52 -5.95 -41.81
#